data_AF-A0A5C5UXI4-F1
#
_entry.id   AF-A0A5C5UXI4-F1
#
_cell.length_a   1.000
_cell.length_b   1.000
_cell.length_c   1.000
_cell.angle_alpha   90.00
_cell.angle_beta   90.00
_cell.angle_gamma   90.00
#
_symmetry.space_group_name_H-M   'P 1'
#
loop_
_entity.id
_entity.type
_entity.pdbx_description
1 polymer ?
#
loop_
_entity_poly.entity_id
_entity_poly.type
_entity_poly.pdbx_seq_one_letter_code
_entity_poly.pdbx_strand_id
1 'polypeptide(L)'
;MTATKIVYRFTFARSVEQEDVQAAIVLALFGVESLHGRARIRLDAAHHFDFAHRACVIDASNEVGVDLSRLFTGFLLREIGDDGFQVERIEKDAVKKTAPSHSGLNGFAKPGGKA
;
A
#
# COMPACT_ATOMS: atom_id res chain seq x y z
N MET A 1 19.38 1.66 12.85
CA MET A 1 18.37 2.61 12.35
C MET A 1 17.10 1.82 12.12
N THR A 2 16.03 2.08 12.88
CA THR A 2 14.72 1.48 12.60
C THR A 2 14.19 2.16 11.34
N ALA A 3 13.95 1.41 10.26
CA ALA A 3 13.40 1.98 9.04
C ALA A 3 11.93 2.33 9.28
N THR A 4 11.60 3.61 9.38
CA THR A 4 10.22 4.10 9.42
C THR A 4 9.61 3.90 8.03
N LYS A 5 8.49 3.16 7.98
CA LYS A 5 7.74 2.96 6.76
C LYS A 5 6.77 4.13 6.58
N ILE A 6 6.86 4.85 5.47
CA ILE A 6 5.94 5.94 5.13
C ILE A 6 4.99 5.41 4.05
N VAL A 7 3.69 5.53 4.29
CA VAL A 7 2.65 5.14 3.33
C VAL A 7 1.70 6.30 3.15
N TYR A 8 1.35 6.63 1.91
CA TYR A 8 0.22 7.50 1.62
C TYR A 8 -1.01 6.64 1.33
N ARG A 9 -2.11 6.91 2.04
CA ARG A 9 -3.42 6.29 1.81
C ARG A 9 -4.34 7.33 1.19
N PHE A 10 -4.79 7.03 -0.01
CA PHE A 10 -5.81 7.76 -0.74
C PHE A 10 -7.15 7.08 -0.51
N THR A 11 -8.18 7.84 -0.17
CA THR A 11 -9.57 7.35 -0.07
C THR A 11 -10.45 8.20 -0.96
N PHE A 12 -11.32 7.56 -1.74
CA PHE A 12 -12.11 8.22 -2.77
C PHE A 12 -13.59 8.34 -2.36
N ALA A 13 -14.20 9.48 -2.67
CA ALA A 13 -15.61 9.73 -2.42
C ALA A 13 -16.50 8.74 -3.19
N ARG A 14 -17.73 8.51 -2.70
CA ARG A 14 -18.64 7.56 -3.34
C ARG A 14 -19.12 7.97 -4.73
N SER A 15 -19.06 9.27 -5.03
CA SER A 15 -19.43 9.88 -6.30
C SER A 15 -18.35 9.81 -7.37
N VAL A 16 -17.12 9.44 -7.02
CA VAL A 16 -15.99 9.41 -7.95
C VAL A 16 -15.94 8.10 -8.71
N GLU A 17 -15.98 8.11 -10.03
CA GLU A 17 -15.90 6.89 -10.81
C GLU A 17 -14.55 6.19 -10.62
N GLN A 18 -14.57 4.86 -10.49
CA GLN A 18 -13.33 4.10 -10.27
C GLN A 18 -12.40 4.19 -11.48
N GLU A 19 -12.95 4.35 -12.68
CA GLU A 19 -12.22 4.48 -13.94
C GLU A 19 -11.35 5.74 -13.97
N ASP A 20 -11.86 6.88 -13.46
CA ASP A 20 -11.09 8.14 -13.39
C ASP A 20 -9.86 7.98 -12.47
N VAL A 21 -10.04 7.30 -11.33
CA VAL A 21 -8.96 7.03 -10.38
C VAL A 21 -7.93 6.06 -10.98
N GLN A 22 -8.39 5.03 -11.70
CA GLN A 22 -7.52 4.08 -12.40
C GLN A 22 -6.74 4.76 -13.53
N ALA A 23 -7.37 5.65 -14.30
CA ALA A 23 -6.71 6.43 -15.33
C ALA A 23 -5.61 7.32 -14.72
N ALA A 24 -5.91 8.00 -13.61
CA ALA A 24 -4.96 8.86 -12.91
C ALA A 24 -3.72 8.09 -12.41
N ILE A 25 -3.86 6.88 -11.87
CA ILE A 25 -2.68 6.10 -11.43
C ILE A 25 -1.85 5.62 -12.64
N VAL A 26 -2.48 5.23 -13.75
CA VAL A 26 -1.77 4.81 -14.96
C VAL A 26 -0.93 5.97 -15.50
N LEU A 27 -1.49 7.18 -15.55
CA LEU A 27 -0.77 8.39 -15.95
C LEU A 27 0.38 8.71 -14.98
N ALA A 28 0.16 8.57 -13.68
CA ALA A 28 1.20 8.76 -12.67
C ALA A 28 2.35 7.76 -12.84
N LEU A 29 2.05 6.48 -13.12
CA LEU A 29 3.05 5.45 -13.38
C LEU A 29 3.89 5.76 -14.63
N PHE A 30 3.30 6.24 -15.72
CA PHE A 30 4.06 6.68 -16.90
C PHE A 30 4.96 7.89 -16.59
N GLY A 31 4.46 8.83 -15.79
CA GLY A 31 5.27 9.97 -15.33
C GLY A 31 6.48 9.51 -14.53
N VAL A 32 6.28 8.65 -13.51
CA VAL A 32 7.37 8.09 -12.70
C VAL A 32 8.31 7.22 -13.52
N GLU A 33 7.80 6.45 -14.49
CA GLU A 33 8.63 5.67 -15.41
C GLU A 33 9.59 6.57 -16.20
N SER A 34 9.12 7.73 -16.62
CA SER A 34 9.93 8.71 -17.36
C SER A 34 11.04 9.32 -16.49
N LEU A 35 10.84 9.40 -15.18
CA LEU A 35 11.82 9.94 -14.22
C LEU A 35 12.85 8.89 -13.78
N HIS A 36 12.39 7.66 -13.53
CA HIS A 36 13.16 6.63 -12.82
C HIS A 36 13.55 5.43 -13.67
N GLY A 37 12.93 5.29 -14.85
CA GLY A 37 13.11 4.16 -15.74
C GLY A 37 12.32 2.91 -15.32
N ARG A 38 11.97 2.10 -16.32
CA ARG A 38 11.07 0.94 -16.18
C ARG A 38 11.52 -0.13 -15.19
N ALA A 39 12.82 -0.36 -15.07
CA ALA A 39 13.33 -1.36 -14.13
C ALA A 39 13.11 -0.92 -12.68
N ARG A 40 13.37 0.36 -12.38
CA ARG A 40 13.27 0.91 -11.04
C ARG A 40 11.81 0.98 -10.57
N ILE A 41 10.87 1.42 -11.43
CA ILE A 41 9.45 1.43 -11.05
C ILE A 41 8.93 0.02 -10.71
N ARG A 42 9.37 -1.01 -11.45
CA ARG A 42 8.88 -2.39 -11.23
C ARG A 42 9.31 -2.95 -9.86
N LEU A 43 10.40 -2.44 -9.31
CA LEU A 43 10.95 -2.88 -8.02
C LEU A 43 10.46 -2.00 -6.88
N ASP A 44 10.35 -0.69 -7.12
CA ASP A 44 10.25 0.30 -6.04
C ASP A 44 8.89 1.01 -5.97
N ALA A 45 8.06 0.97 -7.02
CA ALA A 45 6.74 1.64 -7.07
C ALA A 45 5.63 0.79 -6.44
N ALA A 46 5.80 0.38 -5.18
CA ALA A 46 4.84 -0.46 -4.49
C ALA A 46 3.54 0.31 -4.19
N HIS A 47 2.44 -0.15 -4.79
CA HIS A 47 1.10 0.40 -4.59
C HIS A 47 0.05 -0.70 -4.59
N HIS A 48 -1.11 -0.44 -3.99
CA HIS A 48 -2.22 -1.38 -3.97
C HIS A 48 -3.55 -0.64 -4.00
N PHE A 49 -4.44 -1.08 -4.90
CA PHE A 49 -5.82 -0.64 -4.95
C PHE A 49 -6.74 -1.63 -4.23
N ASP A 50 -7.46 -1.11 -3.24
CA ASP A 50 -8.55 -1.80 -2.58
C ASP A 50 -9.88 -1.28 -3.16
N PHE A 51 -10.41 -2.01 -4.14
CA PHE A 51 -11.65 -1.65 -4.82
C PHE A 51 -12.87 -1.72 -3.89
N ALA A 52 -12.85 -2.62 -2.92
CA ALA A 52 -13.97 -2.78 -1.97
C ALA A 52 -14.08 -1.57 -1.05
N HIS A 53 -12.93 -1.04 -0.61
CA HIS A 53 -12.87 0.12 0.29
C HIS A 53 -12.65 1.45 -0.42
N ARG A 54 -12.59 1.46 -1.77
CA ARG A 54 -12.31 2.66 -2.59
C ARG A 54 -11.08 3.39 -2.08
N ALA A 55 -9.99 2.65 -1.92
CA ALA A 55 -8.75 3.17 -1.40
C ALA A 55 -7.56 2.74 -2.27
N CYS A 56 -6.54 3.59 -2.29
CA CYS A 56 -5.23 3.27 -2.85
C CYS A 56 -4.17 3.54 -1.78
N VAL A 57 -3.22 2.63 -1.63
CA VAL A 57 -2.05 2.86 -0.79
C VAL A 57 -0.80 2.86 -1.65
N ILE A 58 0.09 3.81 -1.39
CA ILE A 58 1.40 3.91 -2.05
C ILE A 58 2.46 3.90 -0.96
N ASP A 59 3.41 2.98 -1.09
CA ASP A 59 4.60 2.95 -0.25
C ASP A 59 5.55 4.08 -0.67
N ALA A 60 5.79 5.02 0.24
CA ALA A 60 6.63 6.19 0.03
C ALA A 60 7.91 6.14 0.88
N SER A 61 8.37 4.93 1.23
CA SER A 61 9.67 4.72 1.88
C SER A 61 10.89 4.93 0.97
N ASN A 62 10.67 5.17 -0.33
CA ASN A 62 11.71 5.50 -1.29
C ASN A 62 11.26 6.66 -2.21
N GLU A 63 12.20 7.20 -2.98
CA GLU A 63 11.98 8.32 -3.90
C GLU A 63 10.92 8.03 -4.98
N VAL A 64 10.91 6.81 -5.53
CA VAL A 64 9.93 6.38 -6.55
C VAL A 64 8.51 6.47 -6.00
N GLY A 65 8.29 5.99 -4.78
CA GLY A 65 7.01 6.06 -4.09
C GLY A 65 6.58 7.47 -3.74
N VAL A 66 7.52 8.33 -3.32
CA VAL A 66 7.26 9.75 -3.06
C VAL A 66 6.81 10.45 -4.34
N ASP A 67 7.52 10.27 -5.45
CA ASP A 67 7.19 10.90 -6.73
C ASP A 67 5.89 10.35 -7.32
N LEU A 68 5.66 9.04 -7.19
CA LEU A 68 4.37 8.45 -7.57
C LEU A 68 3.22 9.08 -6.81
N SER A 69 3.36 9.26 -5.50
CA SER A 69 2.33 9.86 -4.66
C SER A 69 2.03 11.30 -5.08
N ARG A 70 3.07 12.09 -5.40
CA ARG A 70 2.93 13.47 -5.87
C ARG A 70 2.26 13.56 -7.23
N LEU A 71 2.72 12.79 -8.21
CA LEU A 71 2.12 12.76 -9.55
C LEU A 71 0.68 12.28 -9.50
N PHE A 72 0.41 11.22 -8.75
CA PHE A 72 -0.94 10.71 -8.57
C PHE A 72 -1.87 11.76 -7.94
N THR A 73 -1.41 12.46 -6.89
CA THR A 73 -2.16 13.57 -6.29
C THR A 73 -2.47 14.65 -7.32
N GLY A 74 -1.48 15.06 -8.12
CA GLY A 74 -1.68 16.08 -9.16
C GLY A 74 -2.68 15.68 -10.23
N PHE A 75 -2.65 14.42 -10.68
CA PHE A 75 -3.63 13.91 -11.64
C PHE A 75 -5.03 13.80 -11.03
N LEU A 76 -5.15 13.31 -9.79
CA LEU A 76 -6.44 13.25 -9.09
C LEU A 76 -7.08 14.63 -8.95
N LEU A 77 -6.31 15.65 -8.55
CA LEU A 77 -6.81 17.02 -8.46
C LEU A 77 -7.37 17.54 -9.79
N ARG A 78 -6.77 17.12 -10.91
CA ARG A 78 -7.22 17.53 -12.25
C ARG A 78 -8.46 16.78 -12.73
N GLU A 79 -8.54 15.48 -12.45
CA GLU A 79 -9.63 14.62 -12.95
C GLU A 79 -10.88 14.67 -12.07
N ILE A 80 -10.71 14.67 -10.74
CA ILE A 80 -11.82 14.47 -9.79
C ILE A 80 -11.99 15.61 -8.77
N GLY A 81 -11.10 16.61 -8.81
CA GLY A 81 -11.15 17.79 -7.94
C GLY A 81 -10.74 17.55 -6.48
N ASP A 82 -10.62 18.63 -5.72
CA ASP A 82 -10.17 18.63 -4.32
C ASP A 82 -11.09 17.81 -3.39
N ASP A 83 -12.41 17.82 -3.64
CA ASP A 83 -13.39 17.13 -2.81
C ASP A 83 -13.57 15.64 -3.19
N GLY A 84 -12.93 15.19 -4.28
CA GLY A 84 -13.07 13.82 -4.79
C GLY A 84 -12.31 12.78 -3.97
N PHE A 85 -11.30 13.19 -3.20
CA PHE A 85 -10.45 12.29 -2.44
C PHE A 85 -9.86 12.92 -1.18
N GLN A 86 -9.29 12.07 -0.34
CA GLN A 86 -8.52 12.46 0.84
C GLN A 86 -7.20 11.70 0.84
N VAL A 87 -6.16 12.31 1.41
CA VAL A 87 -4.83 11.69 1.54
C VAL A 87 -4.38 11.71 2.99
N GLU A 88 -4.06 10.54 3.52
CA GLU A 88 -3.48 10.37 4.84
C GLU A 88 -2.03 9.91 4.71
N ARG A 89 -1.10 10.58 5.42
CA ARG A 89 0.28 10.10 5.59
C ARG A 89 0.34 9.24 6.84
N ILE A 90 0.72 7.97 6.68
CA ILE A 90 0.88 7.02 7.78
C ILE A 90 2.36 6.72 7.96
N GLU A 91 2.85 6.95 9.17
CA GLU A 91 4.18 6.55 9.58
C GLU A 91 4.06 5.31 10.46
N LYS A 92 4.64 4.20 9.99
CA LYS A 92 4.78 2.98 10.78
C LYS A 92 6.23 2.81 11.16
N ASP A 93 6.50 2.89 12.46
CA ASP A 93 7.70 2.29 13.00
C ASP A 93 7.64 0.79 12.72
N ALA A 94 8.76 0.19 12.34
CA ALA A 94 8.85 -1.25 12.13
C ALA A 94 8.63 -1.99 13.46
N VAL A 95 7.38 -2.21 13.85
CA VAL A 95 7.02 -3.03 14.99
C VAL A 95 7.41 -4.47 14.65
N LYS A 96 8.32 -5.03 15.46
CA LYS A 96 8.73 -6.42 15.45
C LYS A 96 7.48 -7.30 15.45
N LYS A 97 7.24 -8.02 14.35
CA LYS A 97 6.14 -9.00 14.24
C LYS A 97 6.33 -10.02 15.37
N THR A 98 5.57 -9.90 16.45
CA THR A 98 5.48 -10.95 17.46
C THR A 98 4.89 -12.17 16.77
N ALA A 99 5.69 -13.24 16.69
CA ALA A 99 5.25 -14.52 16.16
C ALA A 99 3.98 -14.98 16.91
N PRO A 100 3.04 -15.68 16.25
CA PRO A 100 1.93 -16.29 16.95
C PRO A 100 2.48 -17.27 17.98
N SER A 101 2.08 -17.08 19.24
CA SER A 101 2.26 -18.06 20.31
C SER A 101 1.57 -19.35 19.86
N HIS A 102 2.35 -20.35 19.42
CA HIS A 102 1.89 -21.73 19.40
C HIS A 102 1.73 -22.19 20.84
N SER A 103 0.59 -21.87 21.46
CA SER A 103 0.11 -22.56 22.65
C SER A 103 -1.01 -23.50 22.23
N GLY A 104 -0.68 -24.78 22.08
CA GLY A 104 -1.69 -25.83 21.96
C GLY A 104 -1.24 -26.96 21.05
N LEU A 105 -0.75 -28.03 21.67
CA LEU A 105 -1.06 -29.44 21.41
C LEU A 105 0.10 -30.30 21.95
N ASN A 106 0.09 -30.58 23.25
CA ASN A 106 0.75 -31.76 23.80
C ASN A 106 -0.32 -32.61 24.48
N GLY A 107 -1.09 -33.31 23.66
CA GLY A 107 -1.99 -34.39 24.05
C GLY A 107 -1.63 -35.64 23.25
N PHE A 108 -0.56 -36.33 23.65
CA PHE A 108 -0.33 -37.71 23.24
C PHE A 108 -0.25 -38.57 24.50
N ALA A 109 -1.34 -39.27 24.77
CA ALA A 109 -1.44 -40.32 25.77
C ALA A 109 -0.48 -41.47 25.42
N LYS A 110 0.23 -42.00 26.42
CA LYS A 110 1.01 -43.23 26.30
C LYS A 110 0.07 -44.43 26.16
N PRO A 111 0.28 -45.36 25.22
CA PRO A 111 -0.39 -46.66 25.27
C PRO A 111 0.25 -47.52 26.37
N GLY A 112 -0.59 -48.04 27.27
CA GLY A 112 -0.19 -48.97 28.32
C GLY A 112 0.28 -50.31 27.75
N GLY A 113 1.45 -50.76 28.19
CA GLY A 113 1.91 -52.14 28.04
C GLY A 113 1.59 -52.93 29.31
N LYS A 114 0.76 -53.97 29.17
CA LYS A 114 0.59 -55.02 30.19
C LYS A 114 1.73 -56.02 30.07
N ALA A 115 2.24 -56.48 31.21
CA ALA A 115 2.72 -57.83 31.44
C ALA A 115 2.25 -58.25 32.83
#